data_AF-A0A829Y9Q1-F1
#
_entry.id   AF-A0A829Y9Q1-F1
#
_cell.length_a   1.000
_cell.length_b   1.000
_cell.length_c   1.000
_cell.angle_alpha   90.00
_cell.angle_beta   90.00
_cell.angle_gamma   90.00
#
_symmetry.space_group_name_H-M   'P 1'
#
loop_
_entity.id
_entity.type
_entity.pdbx_description
1 polymer ?
#
loop_
_entity_poly.entity_id
_entity_poly.type
_entity_poly.pdbx_seq_one_letter_code
_entity_poly.pdbx_strand_id
1 'polypeptide(L)'
;MRSVAILLVPGILALVAGCGEQRGPTVYVLDGQQTVELKATASPMKVPPGGQVVLHVERRTTGQWKKISRSELTPGQCWVYRPPVEVEPEVAHSVQWEVVPENAVEFHSEYQLDQSRVATVRASGKVSLTPLDKVKCEEDRVVAGNTIEIDAS
;
A
#
# COMPACT_ATOMS: atom_id res chain seq x y z
N MET A 1 46.60 -36.64 -37.60
CA MET A 1 46.93 -35.28 -37.14
C MET A 1 45.64 -34.63 -36.67
N ARG A 2 45.67 -34.04 -35.47
CA ARG A 2 44.53 -33.44 -34.77
C ARG A 2 44.03 -32.20 -35.51
N SER A 3 42.72 -32.07 -35.67
CA SER A 3 42.06 -30.76 -35.71
C SER A 3 40.70 -30.87 -35.04
N VAL A 4 40.69 -30.44 -33.79
CA VAL A 4 39.50 -30.09 -33.01
C VAL A 4 39.05 -28.73 -33.53
N ALA A 5 37.80 -28.63 -33.98
CA ALA A 5 37.13 -27.35 -34.20
C ALA A 5 35.72 -27.44 -33.61
N ILE A 6 35.67 -27.30 -32.28
CA ILE A 6 34.47 -26.97 -31.52
C ILE A 6 34.31 -25.45 -31.66
N LEU A 7 33.22 -24.97 -32.25
CA LEU A 7 32.67 -23.60 -32.29
C LEU A 7 31.44 -23.70 -33.22
N LEU A 8 30.21 -23.31 -32.91
CA LEU A 8 29.70 -22.24 -32.09
C LEU A 8 28.31 -22.60 -31.55
N VAL A 9 28.10 -22.28 -30.27
CA VAL A 9 26.78 -22.13 -29.64
C VAL A 9 26.13 -20.87 -30.23
N PRO A 10 24.93 -20.92 -30.84
CA PRO A 10 24.16 -19.70 -31.07
C PRO A 10 23.56 -19.28 -29.73
N GLY A 11 24.04 -18.14 -29.23
CA GLY A 11 23.60 -17.53 -27.99
C GLY A 11 22.11 -17.21 -28.02
N ILE A 12 21.39 -17.78 -27.06
CA ILE A 12 20.06 -17.33 -26.65
C ILE A 12 20.27 -16.00 -25.93
N LEU A 13 20.25 -14.91 -26.69
CA LEU A 13 20.23 -13.53 -26.20
C LEU A 13 18.82 -12.98 -26.40
N ALA A 14 18.34 -12.27 -25.38
CA ALA A 14 17.12 -11.45 -25.34
C ALA A 14 15.84 -12.11 -24.78
N LEU A 15 15.86 -12.43 -23.48
CA LEU A 15 14.68 -12.23 -22.62
C LEU A 15 15.13 -11.51 -21.33
N VAL A 16 15.54 -10.25 -21.48
CA VAL A 16 15.67 -9.32 -20.37
C VAL A 16 14.93 -8.03 -20.73
N ALA A 17 13.66 -8.15 -21.11
CA ALA A 17 12.71 -7.05 -20.94
C ALA A 17 12.40 -6.97 -19.44
N GLY A 18 13.40 -6.56 -18.66
CA GLY A 18 13.25 -6.30 -17.25
C GLY A 18 12.22 -5.20 -17.07
N CYS A 19 11.20 -5.48 -16.26
CA CYS A 19 10.26 -4.50 -15.70
C CYS A 19 11.02 -3.49 -14.84
N GLY A 20 11.76 -2.59 -15.49
CA GLY A 20 12.49 -1.50 -14.88
C GLY A 20 12.21 -0.28 -15.73
N GLU A 21 11.03 0.31 -15.53
CA GLU A 21 10.66 1.58 -16.15
C GLU A 21 11.77 2.58 -15.84
N GLN A 22 12.54 2.92 -16.86
CA GLN A 22 13.76 3.70 -16.76
C GLN A 22 13.39 5.05 -16.11
N ARG A 23 13.94 5.32 -14.91
CA ARG A 23 13.72 6.56 -14.14
C ARG A 23 14.13 7.75 -15.00
N GLY A 24 13.18 8.29 -15.76
CA GLY A 24 13.41 9.32 -16.76
C GLY A 24 13.73 10.69 -16.16
N PRO A 25 13.99 11.68 -17.01
CA PRO A 25 14.23 13.06 -16.58
C PRO A 25 12.98 13.77 -16.06
N THR A 26 11.81 13.12 -16.11
CA THR A 26 10.53 13.72 -15.72
C THR A 26 9.97 13.12 -14.44
N VAL A 27 9.25 13.94 -13.69
CA VAL A 27 8.53 13.57 -12.45
C VAL A 27 7.13 14.18 -12.48
N TYR A 28 6.31 13.79 -11.52
CA TYR A 28 4.96 14.31 -11.33
C TYR A 28 4.90 15.09 -10.03
N VAL A 29 4.35 16.29 -10.12
CA VAL A 29 4.06 17.16 -8.97
C VAL A 29 2.55 17.26 -8.84
N LEU A 30 2.06 17.23 -7.61
CA LEU A 30 0.63 17.38 -7.32
C LEU A 30 0.20 18.82 -7.63
N ASP A 31 -0.89 18.96 -8.37
CA ASP A 31 -1.54 20.22 -8.69
C ASP A 31 -2.87 20.30 -7.94
N GLY A 32 -2.89 21.03 -6.83
CA GLY A 32 -4.04 21.12 -5.93
C GLY A 32 -4.07 20.01 -4.88
N GLN A 33 -5.28 19.63 -4.47
CA GLN A 33 -5.53 18.67 -3.38
C GLN A 33 -5.99 17.32 -3.95
N GLN A 34 -5.62 16.22 -3.31
CA GLN A 34 -6.15 14.90 -3.62
C GLN A 34 -7.46 14.62 -2.88
N THR A 35 -8.28 13.76 -3.46
CA THR A 35 -9.33 13.05 -2.73
C THR A 35 -8.82 11.66 -2.44
N VAL A 36 -8.75 11.30 -1.15
CA VAL A 36 -8.37 9.97 -0.69
C VAL A 36 -9.53 9.40 0.12
N GLU A 37 -9.92 8.16 -0.16
CA GLU A 37 -10.94 7.42 0.56
C GLU A 37 -10.41 6.04 0.95
N LEU A 38 -10.70 5.62 2.19
CA LEU A 38 -10.33 4.31 2.72
C LEU A 38 -11.60 3.55 3.07
N LYS A 39 -11.74 2.33 2.54
CA LYS A 39 -12.85 1.44 2.84
C LYS A 39 -12.35 0.18 3.53
N ALA A 40 -12.57 0.09 4.85
CA ALA A 40 -12.20 -1.06 5.65
C ALA A 40 -13.32 -2.11 5.74
N THR A 41 -12.91 -3.38 5.75
CA THR A 41 -13.73 -4.53 6.11
C THR A 41 -12.92 -5.51 6.96
N ALA A 42 -13.60 -6.41 7.67
CA ALA A 42 -12.95 -7.49 8.41
C ALA A 42 -13.67 -8.82 8.22
N SER A 43 -12.91 -9.90 8.35
CA SER A 43 -13.42 -11.27 8.28
C SER A 43 -12.68 -12.19 9.25
N PRO A 44 -13.38 -12.88 10.17
CA PRO A 44 -14.80 -12.71 10.50
C PRO A 44 -15.08 -11.44 11.32
N MET A 45 -16.34 -10.99 11.32
CA MET A 45 -16.79 -9.84 12.14
C MET A 45 -17.12 -10.20 13.59
N LYS A 46 -17.14 -11.50 13.92
CA LYS A 46 -17.40 -12.02 15.27
C LYS A 46 -16.39 -13.12 15.57
N VAL A 47 -15.72 -13.01 16.72
CA VAL A 47 -14.69 -13.94 17.18
C VAL A 47 -14.82 -14.15 18.69
N PRO A 48 -14.38 -15.29 19.25
CA PRO A 48 -14.15 -15.37 20.68
C PRO A 48 -12.97 -14.44 21.07
N PRO A 49 -12.87 -14.01 22.35
CA PRO A 49 -11.65 -13.37 22.85
C PRO A 49 -10.41 -14.23 22.60
N GLY A 50 -9.35 -13.63 22.07
CA GLY A 50 -8.15 -14.31 21.57
C GLY A 50 -8.26 -14.85 20.13
N GLY A 51 -9.42 -14.69 19.49
CA GLY A 51 -9.65 -15.07 18.10
C GLY A 51 -8.97 -14.12 17.10
N GLN A 52 -8.80 -14.60 15.87
CA GLN A 52 -8.13 -13.86 14.80
C GLN A 52 -9.14 -13.31 13.80
N VAL A 53 -8.80 -12.14 13.26
CA VAL A 53 -9.52 -11.47 12.18
C VAL A 53 -8.53 -11.08 11.09
N VAL A 54 -9.00 -11.14 9.85
CA VAL A 54 -8.31 -10.60 8.68
C VAL A 54 -8.95 -9.28 8.33
N LEU A 55 -8.12 -8.24 8.26
CA LEU A 55 -8.52 -6.88 7.92
C LEU A 55 -8.16 -6.61 6.47
N HIS A 56 -9.08 -5.93 5.79
CA HIS A 56 -8.94 -5.52 4.40
C HIS A 56 -9.22 -4.03 4.29
N VAL A 57 -8.47 -3.33 3.45
CA VAL A 57 -8.68 -1.89 3.17
C VAL A 57 -8.49 -1.63 1.69
N GLU A 58 -9.54 -1.18 1.02
CA GLU A 58 -9.44 -0.59 -0.32
C GLU A 58 -9.12 0.90 -0.18
N ARG A 59 -8.20 1.41 -1.00
CA ARG A 59 -7.90 2.85 -1.08
C ARG A 59 -8.24 3.38 -2.46
N ARG A 60 -8.94 4.52 -2.49
CA ARG A 60 -9.17 5.29 -3.71
C ARG A 60 -8.49 6.63 -3.61
N THR A 61 -7.69 6.97 -4.61
CA THR A 61 -6.95 8.24 -4.64
C THR A 61 -7.14 8.93 -5.98
N THR A 62 -7.67 10.14 -5.98
CA THR A 62 -7.74 10.99 -7.17
C THR A 62 -7.05 12.31 -6.89
N GLY A 63 -6.50 12.93 -7.94
CA GLY A 63 -5.79 14.20 -7.85
C GLY A 63 -5.21 14.58 -9.20
N GLN A 64 -4.97 15.87 -9.42
CA GLN A 64 -4.35 16.33 -10.66
C GLN A 64 -2.83 16.30 -10.49
N TRP A 65 -2.14 15.65 -11.43
CA TRP A 65 -0.69 15.52 -11.39
C TRP A 65 -0.07 16.10 -12.64
N LYS A 66 0.80 17.09 -12.46
CA LYS A 66 1.52 17.73 -13.55
C LYS A 66 2.86 17.06 -13.77
N LYS A 67 3.10 16.58 -14.98
CA LYS A 67 4.41 16.06 -15.40
C LYS A 67 5.34 17.23 -15.71
N ILE A 68 6.51 17.28 -15.06
CA ILE A 68 7.54 18.31 -15.26
C ILE A 68 8.92 17.67 -15.39
N SER A 69 9.91 18.44 -15.87
CA SER A 69 11.31 18.02 -15.80
C SER A 69 11.81 18.07 -14.36
N ARG A 70 12.68 17.13 -13.99
CA ARG A 70 13.35 17.13 -12.68
C ARG A 70 14.20 18.37 -12.44
N SER A 71 14.69 19.02 -13.50
CA SER A 71 15.45 20.28 -13.41
C SER A 71 14.58 21.49 -13.02
N GLU A 72 13.26 21.37 -13.12
CA GLU A 72 12.29 22.44 -12.80
C GLU A 72 11.76 22.34 -11.36
N LEU A 73 12.19 21.32 -10.59
CA LEU A 73 11.77 21.15 -9.20
C LEU A 73 12.30 22.29 -8.33
N THR A 74 11.43 22.85 -7.51
CA THR A 74 11.84 23.81 -6.47
C THR A 74 12.30 23.07 -5.21
N PRO A 75 13.21 23.65 -4.40
CA PRO A 75 13.65 23.03 -3.14
C PRO A 75 12.47 22.73 -2.22
N GLY A 76 12.40 21.49 -1.73
CA GLY A 76 11.33 21.04 -0.83
C GLY A 76 10.00 20.67 -1.51
N GLN A 77 9.87 20.85 -2.82
CA GLN A 77 8.65 20.47 -3.55
C GLN A 77 8.45 18.94 -3.52
N CYS A 78 7.27 18.49 -3.12
CA CYS A 78 6.94 17.07 -3.19
C CYS A 78 6.75 16.63 -4.65
N TRP A 79 7.32 15.48 -5.00
CA TRP A 79 7.19 14.88 -6.32
C TRP A 79 7.22 13.36 -6.24
N VAL A 80 6.70 12.73 -7.29
CA VAL A 80 6.69 11.27 -7.44
C VAL A 80 7.13 10.89 -8.85
N TYR A 81 7.70 9.69 -9.00
CA TYR A 81 8.01 9.16 -10.33
C TYR A 81 6.76 8.76 -11.10
N ARG A 82 5.73 8.30 -10.38
CA ARG A 82 4.43 7.92 -10.92
C ARG A 82 3.35 8.42 -9.97
N PRO A 83 2.27 9.03 -10.49
CA PRO A 83 1.09 9.31 -9.68
C PRO A 83 0.60 8.04 -8.97
N PRO A 84 -0.04 8.16 -7.79
CA PRO A 84 -0.76 7.05 -7.19
C PRO A 84 -1.75 6.45 -8.19
N VAL A 85 -1.94 5.14 -8.14
CA VAL A 85 -3.00 4.49 -8.90
C VAL A 85 -4.35 4.89 -8.30
N GLU A 86 -5.38 4.99 -9.14
CA GLU A 86 -6.69 5.49 -8.70
C GLU A 86 -7.35 4.58 -7.66
N VAL A 87 -7.17 3.26 -7.81
CA VAL A 87 -7.72 2.24 -6.93
C VAL A 87 -6.61 1.27 -6.54
N GLU A 88 -6.34 1.18 -5.25
CA GLU A 88 -5.50 0.15 -4.63
C GLU A 88 -6.43 -0.83 -3.90
N PRO A 89 -6.59 -2.06 -4.40
CA PRO A 89 -7.63 -2.97 -3.89
C PRO A 89 -7.35 -3.48 -2.47
N GLU A 90 -6.10 -3.48 -2.04
CA GLU A 90 -5.72 -3.94 -0.71
C GLU A 90 -4.48 -3.18 -0.19
N VAL A 91 -4.65 -2.52 0.96
CA VAL A 91 -3.62 -1.73 1.64
C VAL A 91 -3.67 -1.86 3.17
N ALA A 92 -4.40 -2.85 3.72
CA ALA A 92 -4.59 -2.98 5.18
C ALA A 92 -3.27 -3.06 5.97
N HIS A 93 -2.22 -3.64 5.37
CA HIS A 93 -0.89 -3.73 5.97
C HIS A 93 -0.16 -2.37 6.07
N SER A 94 -0.39 -1.45 5.12
CA SER A 94 0.36 -0.19 5.03
C SER A 94 -0.32 0.99 5.74
N VAL A 95 -1.60 0.87 6.07
CA VAL A 95 -2.33 1.88 6.85
C VAL A 95 -2.08 1.74 8.35
N GLN A 96 -2.23 2.85 9.06
CA GLN A 96 -2.32 2.85 10.51
C GLN A 96 -3.75 2.50 10.94
N TRP A 97 -3.91 2.08 12.19
CA TRP A 97 -5.21 1.74 12.74
C TRP A 97 -5.39 2.41 14.09
N GLU A 98 -6.45 3.20 14.20
CA GLU A 98 -6.99 3.59 15.50
C GLU A 98 -7.84 2.45 16.03
N VAL A 99 -7.63 2.05 17.28
CA VAL A 99 -8.30 0.90 17.92
C VAL A 99 -8.94 1.36 19.22
N VAL A 100 -10.23 1.03 19.39
CA VAL A 100 -11.00 1.32 20.60
C VAL A 100 -11.70 0.05 21.10
N PRO A 101 -11.50 -0.38 22.36
CA PRO A 101 -10.61 0.22 23.35
C PRO A 101 -9.14 0.06 22.97
N GLU A 102 -8.29 0.94 23.50
CA GLU A 102 -6.85 0.88 23.25
C GLU A 102 -6.29 -0.49 23.63
N ASN A 103 -5.35 -1.02 22.85
CA ASN A 103 -4.74 -2.33 23.04
C ASN A 103 -5.71 -3.53 22.96
N ALA A 104 -6.94 -3.34 22.47
CA ALA A 104 -7.90 -4.43 22.25
C ALA A 104 -7.49 -5.41 21.15
N VAL A 105 -6.52 -5.04 20.31
CA VAL A 105 -6.10 -5.79 19.13
C VAL A 105 -4.58 -5.83 19.08
N GLU A 106 -4.06 -7.00 18.77
CA GLU A 106 -2.64 -7.22 18.47
C GLU A 106 -2.48 -7.52 16.99
N PHE A 107 -1.83 -6.63 16.27
CA PHE A 107 -1.55 -6.82 14.85
C PHE A 107 -0.36 -7.75 14.65
N HIS A 108 -0.53 -8.73 13.76
CA HIS A 108 0.55 -9.61 13.33
C HIS A 108 1.55 -8.82 12.48
N SER A 109 2.83 -9.14 12.62
CA SER A 109 3.94 -8.43 11.95
C SER A 109 4.30 -9.06 10.61
N GLU A 110 3.80 -10.27 10.37
CA GLU A 110 4.00 -11.05 9.17
C GLU A 110 3.37 -10.33 7.97
N TYR A 111 4.20 -10.09 6.95
CA TYR A 111 3.76 -9.53 5.70
C TYR A 111 2.91 -10.54 4.94
N GLN A 112 1.66 -10.16 4.62
CA GLN A 112 0.81 -10.95 3.74
C GLN A 112 1.03 -10.52 2.29
N LEU A 113 1.22 -11.50 1.40
CA LEU A 113 1.46 -11.23 -0.03
C LEU A 113 0.30 -10.46 -0.68
N ASP A 114 -0.91 -10.64 -0.17
CA ASP A 114 -2.11 -9.94 -0.64
C ASP A 114 -2.27 -8.53 -0.07
N GLN A 115 -1.40 -8.09 0.86
CA GLN A 115 -1.47 -6.81 1.59
C GLN A 115 -2.58 -6.71 2.66
N SER A 116 -3.28 -7.81 2.93
CA SER A 116 -4.19 -7.88 4.08
C SER A 116 -3.44 -7.79 5.41
N ARG A 117 -4.17 -7.58 6.50
CA ARG A 117 -3.58 -7.54 7.84
C ARG A 117 -4.29 -8.47 8.80
N VAL A 118 -3.56 -9.43 9.35
CA VAL A 118 -4.08 -10.33 10.39
C VAL A 118 -3.91 -9.67 11.75
N ALA A 119 -4.93 -9.81 12.60
CA ALA A 119 -4.86 -9.34 13.97
C ALA A 119 -5.56 -10.29 14.94
N THR A 120 -5.10 -10.33 16.17
CA THR A 120 -5.70 -11.08 17.27
C THR A 120 -6.48 -10.13 18.17
N VAL A 121 -7.77 -10.41 18.38
CA VAL A 121 -8.62 -9.60 19.25
C VAL A 121 -8.41 -10.05 20.70
N ARG A 122 -7.85 -9.18 21.54
CA ARG A 122 -7.49 -9.46 22.94
C ARG A 122 -8.60 -9.12 23.92
N ALA A 123 -9.38 -8.08 23.62
CA ALA A 123 -10.49 -7.64 24.49
C ALA A 123 -11.75 -8.48 24.26
N SER A 124 -12.69 -8.37 25.21
CA SER A 124 -14.06 -8.87 25.07
C SER A 124 -15.03 -7.73 24.76
N GLY A 125 -16.14 -8.05 24.09
CA GLY A 125 -17.16 -7.09 23.69
C GLY A 125 -16.85 -6.42 22.35
N LYS A 126 -17.38 -5.21 22.14
CA LYS A 126 -17.20 -4.49 20.89
C LYS A 126 -15.83 -3.86 20.78
N VAL A 127 -15.17 -4.08 19.66
CA VAL A 127 -13.88 -3.47 19.30
C VAL A 127 -14.04 -2.70 18.00
N SER A 128 -13.78 -1.40 18.03
CA SER A 128 -13.81 -0.52 16.87
C SER A 128 -12.41 -0.37 16.30
N LEU A 129 -12.27 -0.48 14.97
CA LEU A 129 -11.03 -0.20 14.26
C LEU A 129 -11.30 0.78 13.13
N THR A 130 -10.49 1.84 13.03
CA THR A 130 -10.58 2.84 11.96
C THR A 130 -9.22 2.93 11.26
N PRO A 131 -9.14 2.70 9.93
CA PRO A 131 -7.88 2.86 9.21
C PRO A 131 -7.55 4.34 9.03
N LEU A 132 -6.27 4.68 9.15
CA LEU A 132 -5.73 6.03 8.97
C LEU A 132 -4.59 5.98 7.96
N ASP A 133 -4.56 6.94 7.03
CA ASP A 133 -3.46 7.06 6.06
C ASP A 133 -2.99 8.50 5.88
N LYS A 134 -1.69 8.65 5.67
CA LYS A 134 -1.07 9.95 5.35
C LYS A 134 -1.18 10.22 3.86
N VAL A 135 -1.68 11.39 3.49
CA VAL A 135 -1.86 11.75 2.09
C VAL A 135 -0.53 12.15 1.47
N LYS A 136 -0.11 11.42 0.43
CA LYS A 136 1.18 11.64 -0.23
C LYS A 136 1.25 13.04 -0.84
N CYS A 137 2.34 13.78 -0.62
CA CYS A 137 2.50 15.16 -1.11
C CYS A 137 1.53 16.20 -0.52
N GLU A 138 0.82 15.87 0.55
CA GLU A 138 0.07 16.83 1.35
C GLU A 138 0.54 16.71 2.80
N GLU A 139 1.47 17.59 3.18
CA GLU A 139 2.07 17.58 4.50
C GLU A 139 0.99 17.65 5.60
N ASP A 140 1.20 16.87 6.67
CA ASP A 140 0.32 16.75 7.83
C ASP A 140 -1.12 16.24 7.60
N ARG A 141 -1.56 16.05 6.36
CA ARG A 141 -2.91 15.56 6.10
C ARG A 141 -3.02 14.05 6.34
N VAL A 142 -3.91 13.70 7.25
CA VAL A 142 -4.34 12.33 7.52
C VAL A 142 -5.80 12.17 7.15
N VAL A 143 -6.14 11.05 6.50
CA VAL A 143 -7.51 10.68 6.18
C VAL A 143 -7.89 9.43 6.97
N ALA A 144 -9.07 9.46 7.57
CA ALA A 144 -9.69 8.32 8.23
C ALA A 144 -10.68 7.63 7.28
N GLY A 145 -10.68 6.30 7.29
CA GLY A 145 -11.70 5.50 6.62
C GLY A 145 -12.94 5.27 7.48
N ASN A 146 -13.81 4.36 7.03
CA ASN A 146 -14.92 3.90 7.85
C ASN A 146 -14.43 3.07 9.03
N THR A 147 -15.05 3.27 10.19
CA THR A 147 -14.87 2.41 11.35
C THR A 147 -15.56 1.06 11.11
N ILE A 148 -14.87 -0.02 11.46
CA ILE A 148 -15.44 -1.37 11.54
C ILE A 148 -15.62 -1.77 13.01
N GLU A 149 -16.69 -2.50 13.33
CA GLU A 149 -16.95 -3.02 14.67
C GLU A 149 -16.82 -4.55 14.67
N ILE A 150 -15.91 -5.07 15.47
CA ILE A 150 -15.73 -6.51 15.69
C ILE A 150 -16.38 -6.89 17.02
N ASP A 151 -17.16 -7.96 17.01
CA ASP A 151 -17.78 -8.52 18.22
C ASP A 151 -16.91 -9.64 18.80
N ALA A 152 -16.31 -9.39 19.97
CA ALA A 152 -15.46 -10.34 20.68
C ALA A 152 -16.24 -11.07 21.80
N SER A 153 -17.00 -12.11 21.44
CA SER A 153 -17.88 -12.86 22.36
C SER A 153 -17.88 -14.36 22.08
#